data_AF-A0A9E2PPH0-F1
#
_entry.id   AF-A0A9E2PPH0-F1
#
_cell.length_a   1.000
_cell.length_b   1.000
_cell.length_c   1.000
_cell.angle_alpha   90.00
_cell.angle_beta   90.00
_cell.angle_gamma   90.00
#
_symmetry.space_group_name_H-M   'P 1'
#
loop_
_entity.id
_entity.type
_entity.pdbx_description
1 polymer ?
#
loop_
_entity_poly.entity_id
_entity_poly.type
_entity_poly.pdbx_seq_one_letter_code
_entity_poly.pdbx_strand_id
1 'polypeptide(L)'
;LPTRLEGLNPRWDAGVWYKGNVNRIIPEFVVNEIGQRYVERRGKTEKDPLIHIPVLDDGTAVLQIETDVGAKDLFIGNLLVSDNAEMYLTLVDTRPGKSAFVAHNPTDSEIKCRVKPAAGFTLLGTFDKEVVVPAGTSLQVSIP
;
A
#
# COMPACT_ATOMS: atom_id res chain seq x y z
N LEU A 1 -10.65 18.94 7.50
CA LEU A 1 -11.98 18.31 7.68
C LEU A 1 -11.82 16.80 7.51
N PRO A 2 -12.51 15.94 8.27
CA PRO A 2 -12.48 14.50 8.02
C PRO A 2 -13.17 14.19 6.69
N THR A 3 -12.52 13.36 5.86
CA THR A 3 -13.08 12.89 4.60
C THR A 3 -13.56 11.45 4.79
N ARG A 4 -14.81 11.19 4.38
CA ARG A 4 -15.41 9.86 4.35
C ARG A 4 -15.50 9.38 2.91
N LEU A 5 -15.03 8.16 2.67
CA LEU A 5 -15.16 7.48 1.38
C LEU A 5 -16.01 6.22 1.59
N GLU A 6 -16.96 5.98 0.68
CA GLU A 6 -17.90 4.87 0.73
C GLU A 6 -17.88 4.10 -0.61
N GLY A 7 -18.35 2.85 -0.62
CA GLY A 7 -18.43 2.03 -1.82
C GLY A 7 -17.10 1.41 -2.25
N LEU A 8 -16.11 1.37 -1.34
CA LEU A 8 -14.85 0.67 -1.57
C LEU A 8 -15.07 -0.84 -1.45
N ASN A 9 -14.40 -1.62 -2.30
CA ASN A 9 -14.51 -3.08 -2.25
C ASN A 9 -13.70 -3.62 -1.06
N PRO A 10 -14.35 -4.15 0.00
CA PRO A 10 -13.65 -4.60 1.21
C PRO A 10 -12.91 -5.93 1.00
N ARG A 11 -13.15 -6.64 -0.12
CA ARG A 11 -12.50 -7.93 -0.42
C ARG A 11 -11.11 -7.78 -1.03
N TRP A 12 -10.71 -6.56 -1.36
CA TRP A 12 -9.41 -6.25 -1.95
C TRP A 12 -8.53 -5.61 -0.89
N ASP A 13 -7.21 -5.61 -1.08
CA ASP A 13 -6.29 -4.71 -0.35
C ASP A 13 -6.47 -3.25 -0.83
N ALA A 14 -7.73 -2.91 -1.14
CA ALA A 14 -8.18 -1.61 -1.56
C ALA A 14 -8.04 -0.72 -0.34
N GLY A 15 -7.17 0.26 -0.49
CA GLY A 15 -6.80 1.17 0.56
C GLY A 15 -7.07 2.59 0.14
N VAL A 16 -7.06 3.47 1.13
CA VAL A 16 -6.75 4.86 0.87
C VAL A 16 -5.26 5.03 1.11
N TRP A 17 -4.53 5.34 0.05
CA TRP A 17 -3.09 5.47 0.06
C TRP A 17 -2.71 6.93 0.00
N TYR A 18 -2.00 7.39 1.01
CA TYR A 18 -1.45 8.73 1.05
C TYR A 18 0.01 8.69 0.61
N LYS A 19 0.40 9.62 -0.27
CA LYS A 19 1.79 9.92 -0.61
C LYS A 19 2.02 11.42 -0.55
N GLY A 20 3.05 11.85 0.17
CA GLY A 20 3.45 13.26 0.24
C GLY A 20 4.29 13.53 1.47
N ASN A 21 4.85 14.73 1.60
CA ASN A 21 5.68 15.07 2.76
C ASN A 21 4.87 15.02 4.06
N VAL A 22 5.31 14.21 5.02
CA VAL A 22 4.67 14.12 6.34
C VAL A 22 5.69 14.37 7.43
N ASN A 23 5.34 15.25 8.36
CA ASN A 23 6.00 15.37 9.65
C ASN A 23 5.27 14.47 10.63
N ARG A 24 5.92 13.41 11.09
CA ARG A 24 5.34 12.45 12.04
C ARG A 24 6.09 12.50 13.35
N ILE A 25 5.36 12.38 14.45
CA ILE A 25 5.96 12.09 15.75
C ILE A 25 5.98 10.56 15.87
N ILE A 26 7.16 9.97 15.77
CA ILE A 26 7.32 8.52 15.93
C ILE A 26 7.96 8.19 17.29
N PRO A 27 7.58 7.05 17.91
CA PRO A 27 8.30 6.53 19.07
C PRO A 27 9.61 5.89 18.61
N GLU A 28 10.73 6.39 19.10
CA GLU A 28 12.05 5.78 18.91
C GLU A 28 12.52 5.14 20.22
N PHE A 29 13.03 3.91 20.13
CA PHE A 29 13.64 3.23 21.26
C PHE A 29 15.07 3.76 21.47
N VAL A 30 15.31 4.37 22.61
CA VAL A 30 16.61 4.90 23.00
C VAL A 30 17.13 4.11 24.21
N VAL A 31 18.43 3.86 24.24
CA VAL A 31 19.12 3.26 25.38
C VAL A 31 19.93 4.36 26.05
N ASN A 32 19.70 4.59 27.35
CA ASN A 32 20.49 5.56 28.11
C ASN A 32 21.87 5.01 28.47
N GLU A 33 22.72 5.85 29.05
CA GLU A 33 24.10 5.50 29.44
C GLU A 33 24.20 4.32 30.43
N ILE A 34 23.12 4.03 31.16
CA ILE A 34 23.02 2.91 32.11
C ILE A 34 22.31 1.67 31.54
N GLY A 35 22.07 1.64 30.21
CA GLY A 35 21.53 0.47 29.52
C GLY A 35 20.01 0.28 29.60
N GLN A 36 19.27 1.23 30.18
CA GLN A 36 17.82 1.18 30.23
C GLN A 36 17.21 1.62 28.89
N ARG A 37 16.23 0.85 28.42
CA ARG A 37 15.43 1.18 27.24
C ARG A 37 14.26 2.06 27.62
N TYR A 38 14.10 3.17 26.92
CA TYR A 38 12.94 4.05 27.02
C TYR A 38 12.51 4.53 25.63
N VAL A 39 11.32 5.12 25.55
CA VAL A 39 10.74 5.60 24.29
C VAL A 39 10.79 7.12 24.28
N GLU A 40 11.44 7.70 23.28
CA GLU A 40 11.36 9.12 22.99
C GLU A 40 10.42 9.36 21.80
N ARG A 41 9.64 10.45 21.86
CA ARG A 41 8.82 10.90 20.74
C ARG A 41 9.62 11.91 19.94
N ARG A 42 10.07 11.56 18.74
CA ARG A 42 10.84 12.44 17.86
C ARG A 42 10.07 12.78 16.60
N GLY A 43 10.20 14.02 16.16
CA GLY A 43 9.70 14.46 14.87
C GLY A 43 10.57 13.89 13.76
N LYS A 44 9.99 13.10 12.87
CA LYS A 44 10.61 12.59 11.65
C LYS A 44 9.89 13.19 10.44
N THR A 45 10.65 13.83 9.58
CA THR A 45 10.17 14.27 8.27
C THR A 45 10.48 13.16 7.26
N GLU A 46 9.43 12.59 6.68
CA GLU A 46 9.56 11.60 5.61
C GLU A 46 9.12 12.23 4.29
N LYS A 47 9.96 12.06 3.26
CA LYS A 47 9.66 12.49 1.90
C LYS A 47 8.94 11.37 1.18
N ASP A 48 7.71 11.65 0.74
CA ASP A 48 6.83 10.73 -0.01
C ASP A 48 6.57 9.34 0.61
N PRO A 49 6.35 9.19 1.95
CA PRO A 49 5.90 7.92 2.51
C PRO A 49 4.58 7.47 1.88
N LEU A 50 4.50 6.19 1.51
CA LEU A 50 3.24 5.55 1.14
C LEU A 50 2.57 5.02 2.40
N ILE A 51 1.42 5.58 2.76
CA ILE A 51 0.70 5.27 3.99
C ILE A 51 -0.63 4.62 3.62
N HIS A 52 -0.83 3.38 4.06
CA HIS A 52 -2.10 2.69 3.92
C HIS A 52 -3.06 3.09 5.04
N ILE A 53 -4.24 3.55 4.67
CA ILE A 53 -5.38 3.75 5.56
C ILE A 53 -6.39 2.66 5.24
N PRO A 54 -6.70 1.77 6.19
CA PRO A 54 -7.52 0.61 5.94
C PRO A 54 -8.97 1.01 5.64
N VAL A 55 -9.60 0.23 4.77
CA VAL A 55 -11.04 0.24 4.53
C VAL A 55 -11.70 -0.69 5.55
N LEU A 56 -12.75 -0.22 6.21
CA LEU A 56 -13.55 -1.00 7.15
C LEU A 56 -14.38 -2.05 6.42
N ASP A 57 -14.87 -3.05 7.15
CA ASP A 57 -15.67 -4.16 6.59
C ASP A 57 -16.93 -3.69 5.84
N ASP A 58 -17.45 -2.50 6.19
CA ASP A 58 -18.60 -1.87 5.53
C ASP A 58 -18.23 -1.09 4.25
N GLY A 59 -16.97 -1.16 3.81
CA GLY A 59 -16.46 -0.43 2.64
C GLY A 59 -16.20 1.05 2.89
N THR A 60 -16.20 1.49 4.16
CA THR A 60 -15.91 2.87 4.54
C THR A 60 -14.43 3.06 4.85
N ALA A 61 -13.84 4.17 4.40
CA ALA A 61 -12.57 4.67 4.94
C ALA A 61 -12.75 6.08 5.50
N VAL A 62 -12.13 6.33 6.67
CA VAL A 62 -12.12 7.65 7.30
C VAL A 62 -10.67 8.11 7.41
N LEU A 63 -10.41 9.30 6.88
CA LEU A 63 -9.11 9.93 7.00
C LEU A 63 -9.21 11.43 7.26
N GLN A 64 -8.21 11.95 7.94
CA GLN A 64 -8.02 13.38 8.10
C GLN A 64 -6.81 13.79 7.27
N ILE A 65 -7.06 14.48 6.17
CA ILE A 65 -6.01 15.12 5.37
C ILE A 65 -5.91 16.58 5.79
N GLU A 66 -4.73 17.00 6.22
CA GLU A 66 -4.43 18.43 6.34
C GLU A 66 -4.25 19.00 4.93
N THR A 67 -5.22 19.75 4.41
CA THR A 67 -5.14 20.31 3.05
C THR A 67 -4.09 21.41 2.90
N ASP A 68 -3.65 21.97 4.01
CA ASP A 68 -2.88 23.23 4.03
C ASP A 68 -1.36 22.99 4.07
N VAL A 69 -0.93 21.73 4.25
CA VAL A 69 0.49 21.38 4.47
C VAL A 69 0.96 20.33 3.47
N GLY A 70 1.50 20.77 2.32
CA GLY A 70 2.31 19.95 1.41
C GLY A 70 1.61 19.48 0.13
N ALA A 71 2.43 19.08 -0.86
CA ALA A 71 1.99 18.34 -2.04
C ALA A 71 1.56 16.92 -1.64
N LYS A 72 0.36 16.51 -2.03
CA LYS A 72 -0.27 15.26 -1.59
C LYS A 72 -0.92 14.56 -2.77
N ASP A 73 -0.57 13.30 -2.96
CA ASP A 73 -1.30 12.37 -3.82
C ASP A 73 -2.13 11.45 -2.91
N LEU A 74 -3.43 11.32 -3.24
CA LEU A 74 -4.31 10.34 -2.62
C LEU A 74 -4.72 9.32 -3.68
N PHE A 75 -4.44 8.04 -3.43
CA PHE A 75 -4.90 6.95 -4.28
C PHE A 75 -5.99 6.18 -3.54
N ILE A 76 -7.09 5.90 -4.22
CA ILE A 76 -8.23 5.19 -3.65
C ILE A 76 -8.40 3.89 -4.43
N GLY A 77 -8.36 2.76 -3.74
CA GLY A 77 -8.50 1.43 -4.32
C GLY A 77 -7.18 0.66 -4.39
N ASN A 78 -7.08 -0.22 -5.38
CA ASN A 78 -5.89 -1.05 -5.56
C ASN A 78 -4.80 -0.30 -6.32
N LEU A 79 -3.57 -0.35 -5.82
CA LEU A 79 -2.41 0.26 -6.46
C LEU A 79 -1.92 -0.52 -7.69
N LEU A 80 -2.31 -1.79 -7.77
CA LEU A 80 -2.02 -2.70 -8.87
C LEU A 80 -3.32 -3.19 -9.49
N VAL A 81 -3.32 -3.39 -10.80
CA VAL A 81 -4.46 -3.92 -11.55
C VAL A 81 -4.05 -5.16 -12.31
N SER A 82 -4.99 -6.09 -12.45
CA SER A 82 -4.87 -7.26 -13.31
C SER A 82 -5.95 -7.25 -14.40
N ASP A 83 -5.67 -7.91 -15.51
CA ASP A 83 -6.66 -8.21 -16.54
C ASP A 83 -7.57 -9.41 -16.18
N ASN A 84 -7.29 -10.11 -15.08
CA ASN A 84 -8.15 -11.16 -14.54
C ASN A 84 -8.81 -10.70 -13.23
N ALA A 85 -10.15 -10.72 -13.18
CA ALA A 85 -10.94 -10.25 -12.04
C ALA A 85 -10.92 -11.20 -10.82
N GLU A 86 -10.50 -12.44 -10.99
CA GLU A 86 -10.40 -13.44 -9.92
C GLU A 86 -9.03 -13.42 -9.22
N MET A 87 -8.07 -12.65 -9.75
CA MET A 87 -6.74 -12.47 -9.16
C MET A 87 -6.78 -11.41 -8.05
N TYR A 88 -6.15 -11.71 -6.92
CA TYR A 88 -5.98 -10.76 -5.82
C TYR A 88 -4.52 -10.32 -5.74
N LEU A 89 -4.28 -9.02 -5.57
CA LEU A 89 -2.95 -8.44 -5.59
C LEU A 89 -2.70 -7.68 -4.27
N THR A 90 -1.59 -7.97 -3.62
CA THR A 90 -1.17 -7.32 -2.37
C THR A 90 0.21 -6.71 -2.58
N LEU A 91 0.36 -5.40 -2.35
CA LEU A 91 1.66 -4.74 -2.44
C LEU A 91 2.41 -4.89 -1.11
N VAL A 92 3.49 -5.68 -1.09
CA VAL A 92 4.16 -6.08 0.16
C VAL A 92 5.45 -5.31 0.45
N ASP A 93 6.07 -4.70 -0.57
CA ASP A 93 7.22 -3.82 -0.41
C ASP A 93 7.14 -2.67 -1.40
N THR A 94 7.43 -1.46 -0.93
CA THR A 94 7.37 -0.20 -1.69
C THR A 94 8.72 0.53 -1.67
N ARG A 95 9.75 -0.06 -1.05
CA ARG A 95 11.08 0.53 -0.97
C ARG A 95 11.74 0.52 -2.35
N PRO A 96 12.40 1.62 -2.76
CA PRO A 96 13.12 1.67 -4.03
C PRO A 96 14.07 0.50 -4.22
N GLY A 97 13.97 -0.21 -5.35
CA GLY A 97 14.80 -1.36 -5.70
C GLY A 97 14.49 -2.66 -4.93
N LYS A 98 13.46 -2.68 -4.07
CA LYS A 98 12.99 -3.88 -3.35
C LYS A 98 11.49 -4.11 -3.50
N SER A 99 10.82 -3.28 -4.29
CA SER A 99 9.38 -3.33 -4.45
C SER A 99 8.91 -4.72 -4.91
N ALA A 100 7.84 -5.20 -4.31
CA ALA A 100 7.31 -6.52 -4.59
C ALA A 100 5.81 -6.57 -4.29
N PHE A 101 5.11 -7.43 -5.01
CA PHE A 101 3.71 -7.75 -4.75
C PHE A 101 3.50 -9.25 -4.63
N VAL A 102 2.40 -9.66 -4.01
CA VAL A 102 1.95 -11.04 -3.97
C VAL A 102 0.68 -11.15 -4.81
N ALA A 103 0.68 -12.08 -5.76
CA ALA A 103 -0.48 -12.45 -6.56
C ALA A 103 -1.11 -13.70 -5.94
N HIS A 104 -2.36 -13.61 -5.52
CA HIS A 104 -3.11 -14.71 -4.90
C HIS A 104 -4.19 -15.21 -5.86
N ASN A 105 -4.17 -16.51 -6.12
CA ASN A 105 -5.17 -17.22 -6.90
C ASN A 105 -6.00 -18.11 -5.96
N PRO A 106 -7.21 -17.72 -5.57
CA PRO A 106 -8.08 -18.54 -4.73
C PRO A 106 -8.96 -19.51 -5.52
N THR A 107 -8.82 -19.57 -6.85
CA THR A 107 -9.62 -20.48 -7.68
C THR A 107 -9.02 -21.88 -7.71
N ASP A 108 -9.80 -22.83 -8.22
CA ASP A 108 -9.38 -24.24 -8.40
C ASP A 108 -8.65 -24.47 -9.73
N SER A 109 -8.38 -23.41 -10.50
CA SER A 109 -7.68 -23.45 -11.79
C SER A 109 -6.46 -22.53 -11.81
N GLU A 110 -5.49 -22.82 -12.66
CA GLU A 110 -4.37 -21.90 -12.90
C GLU A 110 -4.88 -20.58 -13.48
N ILE A 111 -4.39 -19.46 -12.96
CA ILE A 111 -4.61 -18.15 -13.55
C ILE A 111 -3.33 -17.66 -14.22
N LYS A 112 -3.46 -17.30 -15.49
CA LYS A 112 -2.48 -16.54 -16.25
C LYS A 112 -3.03 -15.15 -16.53
N CYS A 113 -2.35 -14.12 -16.02
CA CYS A 113 -2.83 -12.74 -16.10
C CYS A 113 -1.67 -11.75 -16.23
N ARG A 114 -1.95 -10.55 -16.74
CA ARG A 114 -1.04 -9.41 -16.65
C ARG A 114 -1.29 -8.61 -15.39
N VAL A 115 -0.22 -8.08 -14.82
CA VAL A 115 -0.24 -7.18 -13.66
C VAL A 115 0.56 -5.93 -13.99
N LYS A 116 -0.02 -4.77 -13.68
CA LYS A 116 0.59 -3.46 -13.87
C LYS A 116 0.14 -2.46 -12.79
N PRO A 117 0.83 -1.33 -12.60
CA PRO A 117 0.35 -0.25 -11.76
C PRO A 117 -1.01 0.28 -12.24
N ALA A 118 -1.85 0.67 -11.29
CA ALA A 118 -3.08 1.39 -11.58
C ALA A 118 -2.77 2.74 -12.27
N ALA A 119 -3.70 3.23 -13.08
CA ALA A 119 -3.54 4.52 -13.74
C ALA A 119 -3.31 5.63 -12.69
N GLY A 120 -2.29 6.46 -12.93
CA GLY A 120 -1.88 7.54 -12.02
C GLY A 120 -0.93 7.10 -10.89
N PHE A 121 -0.79 5.81 -10.59
CA PHE A 121 0.13 5.33 -9.57
C PHE A 121 1.57 5.24 -10.11
N THR A 122 2.41 6.20 -9.76
CA THR A 122 3.76 6.36 -10.35
C THR A 122 4.91 5.80 -9.52
N LEU A 123 4.65 5.39 -8.26
CA LEU A 123 5.72 4.98 -7.34
C LEU A 123 6.51 3.76 -7.82
N LEU A 124 5.85 2.87 -8.55
CA LEU A 124 6.41 1.60 -9.04
C LEU A 124 6.89 1.67 -10.50
N GLY A 125 6.96 2.87 -11.08
CA GLY A 125 7.30 3.05 -12.50
C GLY A 125 6.23 2.51 -13.45
N THR A 126 6.65 1.96 -14.60
CA THR A 126 5.76 1.52 -15.68
C THR A 126 5.93 0.04 -16.02
N PHE A 127 5.89 -0.83 -15.01
CA PHE A 127 6.00 -2.27 -15.27
C PHE A 127 4.69 -2.86 -15.82
N ASP A 128 4.82 -3.86 -16.68
CA ASP A 128 3.74 -4.70 -17.18
C ASP A 128 4.28 -6.13 -17.22
N LYS A 129 3.75 -7.01 -16.36
CA LYS A 129 4.30 -8.34 -16.12
C LYS A 129 3.22 -9.41 -16.23
N GLU A 130 3.50 -10.42 -17.03
CA GLU A 130 2.71 -11.65 -17.07
C GLU A 130 3.06 -12.51 -15.85
N VAL A 131 2.04 -12.98 -15.15
CA VAL A 131 2.16 -13.81 -13.96
C VAL A 131 1.29 -15.05 -14.16
N VAL A 132 1.85 -16.21 -13.82
CA VAL A 132 1.13 -17.48 -13.79
C VAL A 132 1.10 -17.95 -12.35
N VAL A 133 -0.10 -18.09 -11.79
CA VAL A 133 -0.30 -18.47 -10.38
C VAL A 133 -1.12 -19.77 -10.34
N PRO A 134 -0.56 -20.87 -9.82
CA PRO A 134 -1.29 -22.12 -9.65
C PRO A 134 -2.55 -21.98 -8.79
N ALA A 135 -3.51 -22.87 -9.01
CA ALA A 135 -4.76 -22.95 -8.25
C ALA A 135 -4.53 -22.95 -6.73
N GLY A 136 -5.27 -22.15 -5.99
CA GLY A 136 -5.21 -22.07 -4.53
C GLY A 136 -3.89 -21.58 -3.94
N THR A 137 -3.01 -20.95 -4.73
CA THR A 137 -1.67 -20.53 -4.27
C THR A 137 -1.46 -19.02 -4.29
N SER A 138 -0.33 -18.59 -3.73
CA SER A 138 0.13 -17.20 -3.74
C SER A 138 1.57 -17.15 -4.22
N LEU A 139 1.87 -16.23 -5.14
CA LEU A 139 3.20 -16.04 -5.72
C LEU A 139 3.71 -14.63 -5.45
N GLN A 140 4.87 -14.51 -4.80
CA GLN A 140 5.55 -13.22 -4.66
C GLN A 140 6.35 -12.88 -5.92
N VAL A 141 6.15 -11.67 -6.41
CA VAL A 141 6.75 -11.16 -7.65
C VAL A 141 7.48 -9.86 -7.36
N SER A 142 8.79 -9.85 -7.60
CA SER A 142 9.58 -8.62 -7.53
C SER A 142 9.27 -7.69 -8.71
N ILE A 143 9.23 -6.40 -8.39
CA ILE A 143 9.06 -5.29 -9.33
C ILE A 143 10.47 -4.74 -9.64
N PRO A 144 10.81 -4.55 -10.93
CA PRO A 144 12.10 -3.99 -11.34
C PRO A 144 12.40 -2.59 -10.78
#